data_AF-A0A9E0IZH2-F1
#
_entry.id   AF-A0A9E0IZH2-F1
#
_cell.length_a   1.000
_cell.length_b   1.000
_cell.length_c   1.000
_cell.angle_alpha   90.00
_cell.angle_beta   90.00
_cell.angle_gamma   90.00
#
_symmetry.space_group_name_H-M   'P 1'
#
loop_
_entity.id
_entity.type
_entity.pdbx_description
1 polymer ?
#
loop_
_entity_poly.entity_id
_entity_poly.type
_entity_poly.pdbx_seq_one_letter_code
_entity_poly.pdbx_strand_id
1 'polypeptide(L)'
;MRLRSKGLGRREMVMDFREYEVVVEGDELVVVGIIRDPVTWDFSIRFCEDDYPAIFKLAFHPQTLKAVFRALLNRFKHHHWGKERAQHQADGLASRAEMQKTVQERVQNALRPFDAPTKTMRRTRNGLVAVESAEDIEAEIEAAA
;
A
#
# COMPACT_ATOMS: atom_id res chain seq x y z
N MET A 1 -1.96 9.44 9.02
CA MET A 1 -3.27 8.76 9.16
C MET A 1 -3.08 7.54 10.04
N ARG A 2 -4.13 7.12 10.76
CA ARG A 2 -4.13 5.86 11.51
C ARG A 2 -5.29 5.01 11.03
N LEU A 3 -5.03 3.76 10.70
CA LEU A 3 -6.04 2.79 10.30
C LEU A 3 -6.19 1.75 11.40
N ARG A 4 -7.43 1.56 11.84
CA ARG A 4 -7.80 0.56 12.83
C ARG A 4 -8.74 -0.44 12.19
N SER A 5 -8.39 -1.71 12.26
CA SER A 5 -9.22 -2.82 11.81
C SER A 5 -9.31 -3.86 12.92
N LYS A 6 -10.42 -4.60 12.98
CA LYS A 6 -10.59 -5.71 13.94
C LYS A 6 -9.49 -6.76 13.78
N GLY A 7 -9.02 -6.99 12.55
CA GLY A 7 -7.93 -7.94 12.25
C GLY A 7 -6.55 -7.51 12.75
N LEU A 8 -6.34 -6.21 13.01
CA LEU A 8 -5.09 -5.67 13.57
C LEU A 8 -5.05 -5.74 15.11
N GLY A 9 -6.12 -6.25 15.74
CA GLY A 9 -6.25 -6.35 17.19
C GLY A 9 -6.28 -4.96 17.85
N ARG A 10 -5.39 -4.75 18.83
CA ARG A 10 -5.27 -3.48 19.58
C ARG A 10 -4.28 -2.50 18.94
N ARG A 11 -3.67 -2.85 17.80
CA ARG A 11 -2.69 -2.01 17.12
C ARG A 11 -3.34 -1.17 16.03
N GLU A 12 -2.76 -0.01 15.79
CA GLU A 12 -3.17 0.91 14.72
C GLU A 12 -2.06 0.93 13.68
N MET A 13 -2.42 0.80 12.41
CA MET A 13 -1.47 1.01 11.32
C MET A 13 -1.28 2.50 11.10
N VAL A 14 -0.03 2.94 11.09
CA VAL A 14 0.30 4.34 10.85
C VAL A 14 0.65 4.51 9.38
N MET A 15 -0.20 5.24 8.68
CA MET A 15 -0.09 5.51 7.25
C MET A 15 0.30 6.96 7.00
N ASP A 16 1.21 7.21 6.07
CA ASP A 16 1.54 8.56 5.60
C ASP A 16 1.44 8.65 4.07
N PHE A 17 0.40 9.34 3.59
CA PHE A 17 0.16 9.55 2.16
C PHE A 17 1.28 10.29 1.43
N ARG A 18 2.18 10.97 2.16
CA ARG A 18 3.34 11.66 1.57
C ARG A 18 4.42 10.69 1.10
N GLU A 19 4.41 9.47 1.60
CA GLU A 19 5.41 8.42 1.30
C GLU A 19 4.96 7.52 0.15
N TYR A 20 3.74 7.69 -0.35
CA TYR A 20 3.13 6.82 -1.36
C TYR A 20 3.30 7.41 -2.76
N GLU A 21 3.18 6.53 -3.74
CA GLU A 21 3.14 6.92 -5.14
C GLU A 21 1.77 6.61 -5.71
N VAL A 22 1.30 7.52 -6.57
CA VAL A 22 -0.03 7.47 -7.17
C VAL A 22 0.17 7.49 -8.68
N VAL A 23 -0.29 6.46 -9.35
CA VAL A 23 -0.15 6.27 -10.79
C VAL A 23 -1.53 6.03 -11.38
N VAL A 24 -1.78 6.62 -12.55
CA VAL A 24 -2.98 6.31 -13.35
C VAL A 24 -2.57 5.24 -14.34
N GLU A 25 -3.25 4.10 -14.32
CA GLU A 25 -3.02 2.98 -15.23
C GLU A 25 -4.34 2.59 -15.91
N GLY A 26 -4.45 2.86 -17.20
CA GLY A 26 -5.72 2.75 -17.90
C GLY A 26 -6.77 3.67 -17.28
N ASP A 27 -7.89 3.09 -16.85
CA ASP A 27 -9.01 3.79 -16.22
C ASP A 27 -8.95 3.76 -14.68
N GLU A 28 -7.91 3.16 -14.11
CA GLU A 28 -7.75 2.98 -12.67
C GLU A 28 -6.70 3.91 -12.07
N LEU A 29 -6.98 4.41 -10.87
CA LEU A 29 -5.99 5.09 -10.04
C LEU A 29 -5.38 4.07 -9.08
N VAL A 30 -4.07 3.86 -9.19
CA VAL A 30 -3.32 2.90 -8.37
C VAL A 30 -2.46 3.67 -7.37
N VAL A 31 -2.69 3.42 -6.09
CA VAL A 31 -1.87 3.94 -4.99
C VAL A 31 -1.02 2.81 -4.43
N VAL A 32 0.30 2.96 -4.48
CA VAL A 32 1.26 1.99 -3.95
C VAL A 32 2.08 2.61 -2.83
N GLY A 33 2.33 1.84 -1.77
CA GLY A 33 3.10 2.32 -0.64
C GLY A 33 3.56 1.21 0.30
N ILE A 34 4.38 1.62 1.27
CA ILE A 34 4.87 0.76 2.35
C ILE A 34 4.40 1.36 3.66
N ILE A 35 3.79 0.53 4.49
CA ILE A 35 3.46 0.89 5.86
C ILE A 35 4.51 0.24 6.75
N ARG A 36 5.22 1.03 7.55
CA ARG A 36 6.34 0.51 8.37
C ARG A 36 5.91 0.18 9.81
N ASP A 37 4.96 0.93 10.34
CA ASP A 37 4.50 0.80 11.73
C ASP A 37 3.04 0.32 11.79
N PRO A 38 2.73 -0.74 12.55
CA PRO A 38 3.57 -1.50 13.49
C PRO A 38 4.32 -2.69 12.86
N VAL A 39 4.07 -2.98 11.58
CA VAL A 39 4.68 -4.08 10.82
C VAL A 39 4.87 -3.57 9.38
N THR A 40 6.00 -3.92 8.76
CA THR A 40 6.26 -3.63 7.35
C THR A 40 5.27 -4.36 6.46
N TRP A 41 4.39 -3.62 5.80
CA TRP A 41 3.43 -4.16 4.85
C TRP A 41 3.42 -3.33 3.55
N ASP A 42 3.65 -4.02 2.44
CA ASP A 42 3.44 -3.51 1.09
C ASP A 42 1.94 -3.51 0.78
N PHE A 43 1.38 -2.35 0.45
CA PHE A 43 -0.02 -2.25 0.07
C PHE A 43 -0.16 -1.63 -1.32
N SER A 44 -1.23 -2.03 -1.99
CA SER A 44 -1.74 -1.37 -3.18
C SER A 44 -3.23 -1.15 -3.03
N ILE A 45 -3.70 0.02 -3.43
CA ILE A 45 -5.13 0.36 -3.46
C ILE A 45 -5.44 0.76 -4.89
N ARG A 46 -6.46 0.12 -5.47
CA ARG A 46 -6.97 0.42 -6.81
C ARG A 46 -8.31 1.11 -6.65
N PHE A 47 -8.47 2.21 -7.37
CA PHE A 47 -9.75 2.90 -7.48
C PHE A 47 -10.23 2.79 -8.92
N CYS A 48 -11.49 2.39 -9.08
CA CYS A 48 -12.15 2.42 -10.37
C CYS A 48 -12.84 3.77 -10.62
N GLU A 49 -13.41 3.95 -11.80
CA GLU A 49 -14.12 5.19 -12.16
C GLU A 49 -15.26 5.55 -11.20
N ASP A 50 -15.96 4.53 -10.67
CA ASP A 50 -17.06 4.69 -9.73
C ASP A 50 -16.61 5.20 -8.34
N ASP A 51 -15.33 5.09 -8.01
CA ASP A 51 -14.78 5.59 -6.75
C ASP A 51 -14.52 7.10 -6.78
N TYR A 52 -14.32 7.70 -7.94
CA TYR A 52 -13.99 9.14 -8.04
C TYR A 52 -15.06 10.04 -7.40
N PRO A 53 -16.37 9.85 -7.65
CA PRO A 53 -17.40 10.62 -6.97
C PRO A 53 -17.32 10.49 -5.43
N ALA A 54 -16.98 9.32 -4.91
CA ALA A 54 -16.85 9.09 -3.47
C ALA A 54 -15.60 9.79 -2.90
N ILE A 55 -14.48 9.76 -3.62
CA ILE A 55 -13.25 10.49 -3.27
C ILE A 55 -13.53 12.00 -3.23
N PHE A 56 -14.19 12.54 -4.25
CA PHE A 56 -14.57 13.95 -4.28
C PHE A 56 -15.53 14.32 -3.15
N LYS A 57 -16.52 13.48 -2.87
CA LYS A 57 -17.44 13.67 -1.74
C LYS A 57 -16.70 13.76 -0.40
N LEU A 58 -15.68 12.93 -0.20
CA LEU A 58 -14.84 12.98 1.01
C LEU A 58 -13.96 14.23 1.06
N ALA A 59 -13.32 14.58 -0.07
CA ALA A 59 -12.42 15.71 -0.17
C ALA A 59 -13.14 17.05 0.07
N PHE A 60 -14.33 17.20 -0.51
CA PHE A 60 -15.17 18.39 -0.37
C PHE A 60 -16.16 18.34 0.79
N HIS A 61 -16.10 17.31 1.65
CA HIS A 61 -16.96 17.24 2.81
C HIS A 61 -16.69 18.44 3.75
N PRO A 62 -17.72 19.14 4.27
CA PRO A 62 -17.52 20.35 5.08
C PRO A 62 -16.61 20.13 6.30
N GLN A 63 -16.64 18.93 6.89
CA GLN A 63 -15.77 18.59 8.01
C GLN A 63 -14.30 18.45 7.58
N THR A 64 -14.04 17.85 6.42
CA THR A 64 -12.70 17.75 5.82
C THR A 64 -12.15 19.14 5.54
N LEU A 65 -12.93 19.98 4.86
CA LEU A 65 -12.55 21.35 4.53
C LEU A 65 -12.30 22.20 5.79
N LYS A 66 -13.17 22.10 6.81
CA LYS A 66 -12.99 22.76 8.11
C LYS A 66 -11.70 22.32 8.80
N ALA A 67 -11.38 21.04 8.76
CA ALA A 67 -10.14 20.50 9.34
C ALA A 67 -8.90 21.03 8.60
N VAL A 68 -8.92 21.03 7.27
CA VAL A 68 -7.82 21.57 6.43
C VAL A 68 -7.62 23.07 6.71
N PHE A 69 -8.70 23.85 6.68
CA PHE A 69 -8.64 25.29 6.96
C PHE A 69 -8.10 25.57 8.37
N ARG A 70 -8.56 24.82 9.38
CA ARG A 70 -8.05 24.92 10.75
C ARG A 70 -6.57 24.57 10.85
N ALA A 71 -6.10 23.56 10.09
CA ALA A 71 -4.71 23.14 10.09
C ALA A 71 -3.78 24.18 9.44
N LEU A 72 -4.24 24.82 8.35
CA LEU A 72 -3.52 25.91 7.67
C LEU A 72 -3.38 27.13 8.59
N LEU A 73 -4.47 27.55 9.25
CA LEU A 73 -4.45 28.69 10.18
C LEU A 73 -3.65 28.42 11.47
N ASN A 74 -3.77 27.22 12.05
CA ASN A 74 -3.11 26.87 13.30
C ASN A 74 -1.71 26.26 13.13
N ARG A 75 -1.11 26.39 11.93
CA ARG A 75 0.29 26.01 11.64
C ARG A 75 0.66 24.60 12.15
N PHE A 76 -0.15 23.58 11.83
CA PHE A 76 0.19 22.16 12.02
C PHE A 76 0.87 21.80 13.37
N LYS A 77 0.38 22.35 14.48
CA LYS A 77 0.99 22.21 15.82
C LYS A 77 0.96 20.79 16.38
N HIS A 78 0.00 19.98 15.95
CA HIS A 78 -0.19 18.63 16.46
C HIS A 78 0.12 17.59 15.40
N HIS A 79 0.86 16.58 15.81
CA HIS A 79 1.12 15.39 15.03
C HIS A 79 0.79 14.13 15.84
N HIS A 80 0.27 13.12 15.15
CA HIS A 80 -0.10 11.83 15.74
C HIS A 80 1.02 10.78 15.62
N TRP A 81 2.19 11.14 15.07
CA TRP A 81 3.37 10.28 15.01
C TRP A 81 4.16 10.38 16.32
N GLY A 82 4.81 9.29 16.74
CA GLY A 82 5.67 9.26 17.93
C GLY A 82 7.06 9.86 17.73
N LYS A 83 7.45 10.15 16.48
CA LYS A 83 8.72 10.76 16.09
C LYS A 83 8.58 12.28 15.92
N GLU A 84 9.69 12.99 16.09
CA GLU A 84 9.76 14.42 15.79
C GLU A 84 9.41 14.67 14.32
N ARG A 85 8.69 15.77 14.05
CA ARG A 85 8.21 16.11 12.69
C ARG A 85 9.32 16.17 11.65
N ALA A 86 10.47 16.76 11.98
CA ALA A 86 11.58 16.91 11.04
C ALA A 86 12.13 15.55 10.61
N GLN A 87 12.35 14.67 11.59
CA GLN A 87 12.79 13.30 11.34
C GLN A 87 11.76 12.51 10.53
N HIS A 88 10.47 12.62 10.86
CA HIS A 88 9.43 11.93 10.11
C HIS A 88 9.31 12.43 8.66
N GLN A 89 9.52 13.73 8.41
CA GLN A 89 9.55 14.26 7.04
C GLN A 89 10.77 13.77 6.26
N ALA A 90 11.94 13.70 6.90
CA ALA A 90 13.15 13.16 6.27
C ALA A 90 13.01 11.67 5.95
N ASP A 91 12.50 10.88 6.91
CA ASP A 91 12.19 9.46 6.72
C ASP A 91 11.22 9.28 5.54
N GLY A 92 10.16 10.09 5.47
CA GLY A 92 9.17 9.97 4.41
C GLY A 92 9.69 10.34 3.02
N LEU A 93 10.61 11.30 2.90
CA LEU A 93 11.28 11.60 1.63
C LEU A 93 12.18 10.45 1.18
N ALA A 94 12.90 9.81 2.10
CA ALA A 94 13.72 8.65 1.81
C ALA A 94 12.85 7.44 1.40
N SER A 95 11.76 7.18 2.13
CA SER A 95 10.76 6.15 1.80
C SER A 95 10.21 6.35 0.39
N ARG A 96 9.85 7.60 0.04
CA ARG A 96 9.30 7.91 -1.27
C ARG A 96 10.32 7.67 -2.39
N ALA A 97 11.58 8.05 -2.19
CA ALA A 97 12.65 7.82 -3.17
C ALA A 97 12.94 6.32 -3.37
N GLU A 98 12.82 5.50 -2.31
CA GLU A 98 12.89 4.04 -2.39
C GLU A 98 11.69 3.47 -3.16
N MET A 99 10.49 3.95 -2.85
CA MET A 99 9.25 3.57 -3.54
C MET A 99 9.37 3.85 -5.04
N GLN A 100 9.79 5.05 -5.44
CA GLN A 100 9.92 5.46 -6.85
C GLN A 100 10.74 4.49 -7.70
N LYS A 101 11.78 3.87 -7.14
CA LYS A 101 12.60 2.88 -7.86
C LYS A 101 11.84 1.59 -8.16
N THR A 102 10.84 1.26 -7.35
CA THR A 102 10.06 0.01 -7.43
C THR A 102 8.60 0.25 -7.81
N VAL A 103 8.20 1.49 -8.14
CA VAL A 103 6.81 1.83 -8.47
C VAL A 103 6.28 0.95 -9.59
N GLN A 104 7.00 0.83 -10.69
CA GLN A 104 6.52 0.09 -11.86
C GLN A 104 6.28 -1.38 -11.52
N GLU A 105 7.21 -2.04 -10.85
CA GLU A 105 7.02 -3.43 -10.39
C GLU A 105 5.81 -3.56 -9.46
N ARG A 106 5.64 -2.63 -8.52
CA ARG A 106 4.54 -2.64 -7.55
C ARG A 106 3.18 -2.37 -8.20
N VAL A 107 3.13 -1.46 -9.17
CA VAL A 107 1.93 -1.18 -9.96
C VAL A 107 1.56 -2.40 -10.79
N GLN A 108 2.52 -3.02 -11.47
CA GLN A 108 2.29 -4.26 -12.21
C GLN A 108 1.79 -5.38 -11.29
N ASN A 109 2.35 -5.51 -10.08
CA ASN A 109 1.85 -6.45 -9.08
C ASN A 109 0.43 -6.12 -8.59
N ALA A 110 0.09 -4.85 -8.44
CA ALA A 110 -1.24 -4.40 -8.01
C ALA A 110 -2.32 -4.70 -9.07
N LEU A 111 -1.98 -4.53 -10.34
CA LEU A 111 -2.89 -4.78 -11.46
C LEU A 111 -3.16 -6.27 -11.68
N ARG A 112 -2.32 -7.18 -11.14
CA ARG A 112 -2.56 -8.62 -11.22
C ARG A 112 -3.94 -8.95 -10.63
N PRO A 113 -4.72 -9.82 -11.28
CA PRO A 113 -5.92 -10.36 -10.68
C PRO A 113 -5.63 -10.90 -9.28
N PHE A 114 -6.54 -10.70 -8.33
CA PHE A 114 -6.35 -11.19 -6.95
C PHE A 114 -6.11 -12.72 -6.91
N ASP A 115 -6.74 -13.45 -7.83
CA ASP A 115 -6.63 -14.90 -7.96
C ASP A 115 -5.48 -15.36 -8.86
N ALA A 116 -4.68 -14.42 -9.41
CA ALA A 116 -3.53 -14.81 -10.22
C ALA A 116 -2.51 -15.55 -9.34
N PRO A 117 -1.96 -16.68 -9.82
CA PRO A 117 -0.99 -17.45 -9.05
C PRO A 117 0.19 -16.55 -8.68
N THR A 118 0.41 -16.39 -7.37
CA THR A 118 1.66 -15.79 -6.89
C THR A 118 2.77 -16.80 -7.14
N LYS A 119 3.94 -16.33 -7.63
CA LYS A 119 5.13 -17.19 -7.73
C LYS A 119 5.42 -17.76 -6.35
N THR A 120 5.02 -19.01 -6.12
CA THR A 120 5.21 -19.68 -4.85
C THR A 120 6.61 -20.26 -4.89
N MET A 121 7.47 -19.88 -3.95
CA MET A 121 8.80 -20.47 -3.89
C MET A 121 8.71 -21.81 -3.16
N ARG A 122 8.99 -22.90 -3.86
CA ARG A 122 9.13 -24.23 -3.26
C ARG A 122 10.57 -24.43 -2.84
N ARG A 123 10.77 -24.79 -1.57
CA ARG A 123 12.08 -25.18 -1.06
C ARG A 123 12.37 -26.62 -1.51
N THR A 124 13.30 -26.79 -2.42
CA THR A 124 13.79 -28.09 -2.89
C THR A 124 15.11 -28.44 -2.18
N ARG A 125 15.57 -29.69 -2.34
CA ARG A 125 16.87 -30.16 -1.83
C ARG A 125 18.06 -29.33 -2.36
N ASN A 126 17.90 -28.69 -3.51
CA ASN A 126 18.94 -27.92 -4.20
C ASN A 126 18.75 -26.39 -4.09
N GLY A 127 17.77 -25.91 -3.31
CA GLY A 127 17.51 -24.48 -3.12
C GLY A 127 16.04 -24.08 -3.25
N LEU A 128 15.77 -22.77 -3.20
CA LEU A 128 14.44 -22.21 -3.48
C LEU A 128 14.23 -22.16 -5.00
N VAL A 129 13.19 -22.82 -5.48
CA VAL A 129 12.79 -22.80 -6.89
C VAL A 129 11.45 -22.07 -6.99
N ALA A 130 11.34 -21.13 -7.93
CA ALA A 130 10.08 -20.45 -8.21
C ALA A 130 9.13 -21.44 -8.90
N VAL A 131 7.96 -21.67 -8.32
CA VAL A 131 6.88 -22.42 -8.94
C VAL A 131 5.88 -21.41 -9.49
N GLU A 132 5.53 -21.58 -10.77
CA GLU A 132 4.77 -20.57 -11.53
C GLU A 132 3.28 -20.57 -11.15
N SER A 133 2.72 -21.71 -10.75
CA SER A 133 1.34 -21.81 -10.24
C SER A 133 1.09 -23.01 -9.32
N ALA A 134 -0.04 -23.01 -8.61
CA ALA A 134 -0.50 -24.16 -7.84
C ALA A 134 -0.90 -25.34 -8.74
N GLU A 135 -1.36 -25.06 -9.96
CA GLU A 135 -1.71 -26.06 -10.98
C GLU A 135 -0.47 -26.82 -11.47
N ASP A 136 0.67 -26.15 -11.60
CA ASP A 136 1.94 -26.80 -11.94
C ASP A 136 2.40 -27.78 -10.85
N ILE A 137 2.09 -27.48 -9.58
CA ILE A 137 2.39 -28.38 -8.45
C ILE A 137 1.53 -29.65 -8.54
N GLU A 138 0.24 -29.49 -8.83
CA GLU A 138 -0.68 -30.63 -8.95
C GLU A 138 -0.34 -31.49 -10.18
N ALA A 139 -0.03 -30.88 -11.32
CA ALA A 139 0.39 -31.56 -12.53
C ALA A 139 1.71 -32.35 -12.34
N GLU A 140 2.69 -31.79 -11.62
CA GLU A 140 3.93 -32.50 -11.28
C GLU A 140 3.69 -33.67 -10.30
N ILE A 141 2.78 -33.52 -9.34
CA ILE A 141 2.44 -34.58 -8.38
C ILE A 141 1.73 -35.74 -9.11
N GLU A 142 0.81 -35.43 -10.02
CA GLU A 142 0.11 -36.43 -10.83
C GLU A 142 1.06 -37.14 -11.80
N ALA A 143 2.03 -36.42 -12.37
CA ALA A 143 3.06 -37.03 -13.23
C ALA A 143 4.09 -37.89 -12.46
N ALA A 144 4.19 -37.74 -11.14
CA ALA A 144 5.12 -38.47 -10.28
C ALA A 144 4.48 -39.67 -9.54
N ALA A 145 3.16 -39.88 -9.69
CA ALA A 145 2.40 -41.01 -9.14
C ALA A 145 2.28 -42.16 -10.15
#